data_AF-A0A0B7IWS1-F1
#
_entry.id   AF-A0A0B7IWS1-F1
#
_cell.length_a   1.000
_cell.length_b   1.000
_cell.length_c   1.000
_cell.angle_alpha   90.00
_cell.angle_beta   90.00
_cell.angle_gamma   90.00
#
_symmetry.space_group_name_H-M   'P 1'
#
loop_
_entity.id
_entity.type
_entity.pdbx_description
1 polymer ?
#
loop_
_entity_poly.entity_id
_entity_poly.type
_entity_poly.pdbx_seq_one_letter_code
_entity_poly.pdbx_strand_id
1 'polypeptide(L)'
;MEKNYKEYFKVLLPNAKVYFPKREGTNVLGHTQVDLSDVPHNAFQLYVTGFPHLALHPEASELFESYSESGLKELIKQKKNSYPDDVPILKKALELKKSKKP
;
A
#
# COMPACT_ATOMS: atom_id res chain seq x y z
N MET A 1 -9.89 16.06 2.79
CA MET A 1 -8.68 16.29 1.98
C MET A 1 -8.40 15.00 1.24
N GLU A 2 -8.55 15.00 -0.08
CA GLU A 2 -8.16 13.87 -0.91
C GLU A 2 -6.64 13.78 -0.85
N LYS A 3 -6.08 12.69 -0.29
CA LYS A 3 -4.62 12.53 -0.23
C LYS A 3 -4.13 12.34 -1.66
N ASN A 4 -3.18 13.16 -2.09
CA ASN A 4 -2.55 13.00 -3.40
C ASN A 4 -1.61 11.78 -3.35
N TYR A 5 -2.14 10.61 -3.72
CA TYR A 5 -1.39 9.36 -3.66
C TYR A 5 -0.17 9.33 -4.58
N LYS A 6 -0.06 10.26 -5.54
CA LYS A 6 1.10 10.38 -6.43
C LYS A 6 2.39 10.73 -5.70
N GLU A 7 2.28 11.41 -4.56
CA GLU A 7 3.45 11.79 -3.74
C GLU A 7 3.97 10.61 -2.90
N TYR A 8 3.17 9.55 -2.78
CA TYR A 8 3.45 8.45 -1.87
C TYR A 8 3.58 7.09 -2.55
N PHE A 9 3.06 6.94 -3.75
CA PHE A 9 3.10 5.69 -4.50
C PHE A 9 3.75 5.86 -5.86
N LYS A 10 4.52 4.83 -6.24
CA LYS A 10 5.05 4.65 -7.58
C LYS A 10 4.37 3.46 -8.24
N VAL A 11 3.91 3.66 -9.47
CA VAL A 11 3.45 2.57 -10.34
C VAL A 11 4.65 1.81 -10.89
N LEU A 12 4.65 0.48 -10.73
CA LEU A 12 5.73 -0.39 -11.20
C LEU A 12 5.55 -0.88 -12.62
N LEU A 13 4.31 -0.83 -13.13
CA LEU A 13 3.96 -1.25 -14.48
C LEU A 13 3.20 -0.10 -15.19
N PRO A 14 3.92 0.97 -15.60
CA PRO A 14 3.29 2.17 -16.13
C PRO A 14 2.54 1.88 -17.45
N ASN A 15 1.41 2.55 -17.64
CA ASN A 15 0.53 2.44 -18.82
C ASN A 15 -0.09 1.05 -19.05
N ALA A 16 -0.05 0.17 -18.04
CA ALA A 16 -0.70 -1.13 -18.10
C ALA A 16 -2.14 -1.08 -17.56
N LYS A 17 -2.96 -2.03 -18.02
CA LYS A 17 -4.26 -2.34 -17.41
C LYS A 17 -4.19 -3.75 -16.88
N VAL A 18 -4.40 -3.91 -15.58
CA VAL A 18 -4.30 -5.22 -14.91
C VAL A 18 -5.62 -5.59 -14.26
N TYR A 19 -5.95 -6.87 -14.24
CA TYR A 19 -7.11 -7.39 -13.54
C TYR A 19 -6.68 -7.88 -12.16
N PHE A 20 -7.18 -7.25 -11.11
CA PHE A 20 -6.86 -7.61 -9.73
C PHE A 20 -8.08 -8.20 -9.03
N PRO A 21 -7.95 -9.34 -8.32
CA PRO A 21 -9.07 -9.94 -7.62
C PRO A 21 -9.59 -9.01 -6.51
N LYS A 22 -10.88 -8.72 -6.55
CA LYS A 22 -11.60 -8.10 -5.44
C LYS A 22 -11.93 -9.20 -4.43
N ARG A 23 -11.47 -9.04 -3.19
CA ARG A 23 -11.67 -10.03 -2.12
C ARG A 23 -12.51 -9.48 -0.98
N GLU A 24 -13.30 -10.35 -0.37
CA GLU A 24 -13.98 -10.13 0.91
C GLU A 24 -13.74 -11.37 1.78
N GLY A 25 -12.90 -11.22 2.81
CA GLY A 25 -12.36 -12.37 3.54
C GLY A 25 -11.57 -13.31 2.61
N THR A 26 -11.95 -14.58 2.59
CA THR A 26 -11.36 -15.61 1.70
C THR A 26 -12.02 -15.69 0.33
N ASN A 27 -13.15 -15.03 0.12
CA ASN A 27 -13.93 -15.12 -1.11
C ASN A 27 -13.41 -14.14 -2.18
N VAL A 28 -13.28 -14.61 -3.42
CA VAL A 28 -13.03 -13.75 -4.59
C VAL A 28 -14.37 -13.35 -5.18
N LEU A 29 -14.72 -12.07 -5.06
CA LEU A 29 -16.00 -11.51 -5.56
C LEU A 29 -15.96 -11.17 -7.06
N GLY A 30 -14.79 -11.21 -7.67
CA GLY A 30 -14.57 -10.91 -9.08
C GLY A 30 -13.20 -10.27 -9.30
N HIS A 31 -13.00 -9.69 -10.49
CA HIS A 31 -11.79 -8.93 -10.82
C HIS A 31 -12.16 -7.48 -11.10
N THR A 32 -11.38 -6.55 -10.57
CA THR A 32 -11.45 -5.13 -10.92
C THR A 32 -10.30 -4.82 -11.87
N GLN A 33 -10.62 -4.10 -12.95
CA GLN A 33 -9.58 -3.55 -13.81
C GLN A 33 -8.94 -2.34 -13.11
N VAL A 34 -7.63 -2.36 -12.97
CA VAL A 34 -6.83 -1.26 -12.44
C VAL A 34 -6.04 -0.67 -13.59
N ASP A 35 -6.31 0.60 -13.90
CA ASP A 35 -5.54 1.38 -14.86
C ASP A 35 -4.28 1.93 -14.17
N LEU A 36 -3.12 1.65 -14.74
CA LEU A 36 -1.80 2.02 -14.23
C LEU A 36 -1.12 3.06 -15.15
N SER A 37 -1.90 3.83 -15.92
CA SER A 37 -1.39 5.02 -16.62
C SER A 37 -0.98 6.11 -15.63
N ASP A 38 -1.52 6.05 -14.41
CA ASP A 38 -1.22 6.94 -13.30
C ASP A 38 -1.43 6.18 -11.97
N VAL A 39 -1.09 6.81 -10.84
CA VAL A 39 -1.38 6.24 -9.51
C VAL A 39 -2.90 6.17 -9.29
N PRO A 40 -3.47 5.00 -8.99
CA PRO A 40 -4.90 4.86 -8.78
C PRO A 40 -5.40 5.69 -7.58
N HIS A 41 -6.62 6.24 -7.68
CA HIS A 41 -7.25 6.98 -6.58
C HIS A 41 -7.43 6.13 -5.30
N ASN A 42 -7.47 4.81 -5.44
CA ASN A 42 -7.55 3.84 -4.35
C ASN A 42 -6.21 3.11 -4.08
N ALA A 43 -5.07 3.71 -4.46
CA ALA A 43 -3.74 3.12 -4.34
C ALA A 43 -3.43 2.58 -2.95
N PHE A 44 -3.81 3.28 -1.89
CA PHE A 44 -3.60 2.81 -0.52
C PHE A 44 -4.34 1.49 -0.24
N GLN A 45 -5.62 1.40 -0.62
CA GLN A 45 -6.42 0.18 -0.45
C GLN A 45 -5.85 -0.97 -1.28
N LEU A 46 -5.47 -0.72 -2.54
CA LEU A 46 -4.81 -1.72 -3.39
C LEU A 46 -3.51 -2.21 -2.74
N TYR A 47 -2.68 -1.29 -2.25
CA TYR A 47 -1.41 -1.62 -1.64
C TYR A 47 -1.54 -2.52 -0.40
N VAL A 48 -2.43 -2.17 0.52
CA VAL A 48 -2.65 -2.96 1.75
C VAL A 48 -3.37 -4.28 1.50
N THR A 49 -4.10 -4.40 0.38
CA THR A 49 -4.73 -5.66 -0.05
C THR A 49 -3.76 -6.56 -0.83
N GLY A 50 -2.50 -6.17 -0.98
CA GLY A 50 -1.46 -6.99 -1.61
C GLY A 50 -1.31 -6.79 -3.11
N PHE A 51 -1.80 -5.68 -3.67
CA PHE A 51 -1.58 -5.35 -5.08
C PHE A 51 -0.08 -5.25 -5.38
N PRO A 52 0.44 -6.00 -6.37
CA PRO A 52 1.89 -6.15 -6.56
C PRO A 52 2.53 -5.07 -7.44
N HIS A 53 1.74 -4.15 -8.03
CA HIS A 53 2.25 -3.17 -8.99
C HIS A 53 2.35 -1.74 -8.43
N LEU A 54 2.34 -1.59 -7.10
CA LEU A 54 2.56 -0.33 -6.40
C LEU A 54 3.71 -0.48 -5.40
N ALA A 55 4.61 0.50 -5.41
CA ALA A 55 5.69 0.67 -4.44
C ALA A 55 5.54 2.00 -3.68
N LEU A 56 6.18 2.11 -2.53
CA LEU A 56 6.14 3.33 -1.71
C LEU A 56 7.26 4.31 -2.09
N HIS A 57 6.95 5.60 -2.05
CA HIS A 57 7.94 6.65 -1.95
C HIS A 57 8.49 6.77 -0.51
N PRO A 58 9.74 7.26 -0.31
CA PRO A 58 10.34 7.42 1.01
C PRO A 58 9.48 8.20 2.03
N GLU A 59 8.71 9.16 1.54
CA GLU A 59 7.82 10.05 2.29
C GLU A 59 6.55 9.33 2.75
N ALA A 60 6.19 8.19 2.14
CA ALA A 60 4.93 7.47 2.39
C ALA A 60 4.76 6.94 3.82
N SER A 61 5.78 7.02 4.66
CA SER A 61 5.66 6.68 6.08
C SER A 61 4.51 7.42 6.80
N GLU A 62 4.18 8.65 6.39
CA GLU A 62 3.09 9.44 6.98
C GLU A 62 1.69 8.96 6.58
N LEU A 63 1.55 8.26 5.44
CA LEU A 63 0.24 7.72 5.01
C LEU A 63 -0.37 6.77 6.03
N PHE A 64 0.49 6.06 6.76
CA PHE A 64 0.11 5.00 7.68
C PHE A 64 -0.18 5.48 9.10
N GLU A 65 -0.23 6.79 9.36
CA GLU A 65 -0.53 7.34 10.68
C GLU A 65 -1.84 6.76 11.26
N SER A 66 -2.89 6.71 10.43
CA SER A 66 -4.20 6.14 10.80
C SER A 66 -4.25 4.60 10.77
N TYR A 67 -3.20 3.93 10.26
CA TYR A 67 -3.18 2.47 10.10
C TYR A 67 -2.78 1.76 11.39
N SER A 68 -3.48 0.72 11.84
CA SER A 68 -3.23 0.09 13.14
C SER A 68 -1.80 -0.46 13.28
N GLU A 69 -1.27 -0.47 14.51
CA GLU A 69 0.09 -0.99 14.76
C GLU A 69 0.21 -2.47 14.37
N SER A 70 -0.82 -3.26 14.72
CA SER A 70 -0.91 -4.68 14.34
C SER A 70 -0.99 -4.86 12.82
N GLY A 71 -1.78 -4.03 12.13
CA GLY A 71 -1.86 -4.04 10.67
C GLY A 71 -0.53 -3.67 10.01
N LEU A 72 0.20 -2.68 10.52
CA LEU A 72 1.53 -2.33 10.04
C LEU A 72 2.52 -3.49 10.18
N LYS A 73 2.51 -4.17 11.34
CA LYS A 73 3.37 -5.35 11.57
C LYS A 73 3.07 -6.48 10.59
N GLU A 74 1.80 -6.74 10.30
CA GLU A 74 1.37 -7.74 9.33
C GLU A 74 1.77 -7.37 7.90
N LEU A 75 1.53 -6.11 7.51
CA LEU A 75 1.91 -5.58 6.20
C LEU A 75 3.43 -5.65 5.97
N ILE A 76 4.24 -5.35 6.99
CA ILE A 76 5.71 -5.51 6.93
C ILE A 76 6.08 -6.97 6.66
N LYS A 77 5.44 -7.94 7.34
CA LYS A 77 5.71 -9.37 7.10
C LYS A 77 5.36 -9.78 5.67
N GLN A 78 4.22 -9.33 5.15
CA GLN A 78 3.80 -9.60 3.78
C GLN A 78 4.79 -9.01 2.76
N LYS A 79 5.20 -7.75 2.96
CA LYS A 79 6.05 -7.02 2.03
C LYS A 79 7.50 -7.48 2.02
N LYS A 80 8.04 -8.07 3.09
CA LYS A 80 9.38 -8.68 3.08
C LYS A 80 9.62 -9.65 1.91
N ASN A 81 8.60 -10.41 1.53
CA ASN A 81 8.72 -11.40 0.44
C ASN A 81 8.36 -10.83 -0.92
N SER A 82 7.48 -9.83 -0.97
CA SER A 82 6.92 -9.32 -2.23
C SER A 82 7.61 -8.05 -2.73
N TYR A 83 8.00 -7.17 -1.80
CA TYR A 83 8.60 -5.87 -2.09
C TYR A 83 9.45 -5.40 -0.89
N PRO A 84 10.69 -5.92 -0.74
CA PRO A 84 11.52 -5.67 0.42
C PRO A 84 11.95 -4.20 0.56
N ASP A 85 12.03 -3.45 -0.54
CA ASP A 85 12.40 -2.03 -0.54
C ASP A 85 11.39 -1.13 0.20
N ASP A 86 10.14 -1.57 0.34
CA ASP A 86 9.12 -0.85 1.11
C ASP A 86 9.25 -1.07 2.62
N VAL A 87 9.95 -2.13 3.04
CA VAL A 87 10.02 -2.53 4.46
C VAL A 87 10.65 -1.44 5.34
N PRO A 88 11.74 -0.77 4.96
CA PRO A 88 12.28 0.36 5.74
C PRO A 88 11.26 1.49 5.93
N ILE A 89 10.47 1.81 4.90
CA ILE A 89 9.45 2.88 4.94
C ILE A 89 8.32 2.50 5.91
N LEU A 90 7.84 1.26 5.83
CA LEU A 90 6.82 0.73 6.74
C LEU A 90 7.30 0.60 8.19
N LYS A 91 8.58 0.27 8.40
CA LYS A 91 9.21 0.27 9.73
C LYS A 91 9.26 1.68 10.31
N LYS A 92 9.67 2.68 9.52
CA LYS A 92 9.64 4.09 9.94
C LYS A 92 8.23 4.53 10.33
N ALA A 93 7.21 4.14 9.55
CA ALA A 93 5.81 4.39 9.91
C ALA A 93 5.41 3.75 11.26
N LEU A 94 5.85 2.51 11.50
CA LEU A 94 5.60 1.80 12.76
C LEU A 94 6.28 2.49 13.95
N GLU A 95 7.50 3.01 13.78
CA GLU A 95 8.23 3.77 14.80
C GLU A 95 7.53 5.08 15.13
N LEU A 96 7.19 5.88 14.11
CA LEU A 96 6.43 7.12 14.28
C LEU A 96 5.11 6.89 15.03
N LYS A 97 4.44 5.77 14.76
CA LYS A 97 3.20 5.40 15.45
C LYS A 97 3.42 5.07 16.93
N LYS A 98 4.51 4.39 17.27
CA LYS A 98 4.87 4.10 18.67
C LYS A 98 5.23 5.36 19.44
N SER A 99 5.95 6.29 18.81
CA SER A 99 6.34 7.57 19.42
C SER A 99 5.17 8.51 19.67
N LYS A 100 4.05 8.37 18.93
CA LYS A 100 2.81 9.15 19.12
C LYS A 100 1.86 8.55 20.15
N LYS A 101 2.18 7.38 20.72
CA LYS A 101 1.40 6.76 21.78
C LYS A 101 1.77 7.46 23.11
N PRO A 102 0.82 8.10 23.82
CA PRO A 102 1.09 8.71 25.12
C PRO A 102 1.47 7.67 26.18
#